data_AF-A0A497C2C0-F1
#
_entry.id   AF-A0A497C2C0-F1
#
_cell.length_a   1.000
_cell.length_b   1.000
_cell.length_c   1.000
_cell.angle_alpha   90.00
_cell.angle_beta   90.00
_cell.angle_gamma   90.00
#
_symmetry.space_group_name_H-M   'P 1'
#
loop_
_entity.id
_entity.type
_entity.pdbx_description
1 polymer ?
#
loop_
_entity_poly.entity_id
_entity_poly.type
_entity_poly.pdbx_seq_one_letter_code
_entity_poly.pdbx_strand_id
1 'polypeptide(L)'
;MKNRIVFMTSLIASILLITSCTGSEGIGPTNTPDPLLMTSNERAIWEFENFRDEVNDLAAEADATPVEELEPIVKQMTALKEEIRGCEFPLSASQAHSALLSFASSTEQCYFGKYAEYLIEASGHELMGESDDHCDQVQIYKERLDTYLQELKGADAD
;
A
#
# COMPACT_ATOMS: atom_id res chain seq x y z
N MET A 1 -49.16 -43.92 -5.74
CA MET A 1 -49.58 -42.52 -5.48
C MET A 1 -48.32 -41.71 -5.18
N LYS A 2 -48.06 -40.67 -5.96
CA LYS A 2 -46.81 -39.88 -5.95
C LYS A 2 -47.05 -38.65 -5.08
N ASN A 3 -46.52 -38.64 -3.85
CA ASN A 3 -46.62 -37.47 -2.97
C ASN A 3 -45.57 -36.43 -3.37
N ARG A 4 -46.07 -35.22 -3.62
CA ARG A 4 -45.33 -34.00 -3.96
C ARG A 4 -44.67 -33.46 -2.69
N ILE A 5 -43.36 -33.22 -2.74
CA ILE A 5 -42.65 -32.48 -1.70
C ILE A 5 -42.69 -31.00 -2.11
N VAL A 6 -43.36 -30.20 -1.29
CA VAL A 6 -43.40 -28.74 -1.35
C VAL A 6 -42.16 -28.22 -0.64
N PHE A 7 -41.32 -27.45 -1.34
CA PHE A 7 -40.24 -26.69 -0.74
C PHE A 7 -40.82 -25.44 -0.08
N MET A 8 -40.72 -25.38 1.25
CA MET A 8 -40.95 -24.17 2.05
C MET A 8 -39.60 -23.60 2.47
N THR A 9 -39.47 -22.31 2.24
CA THR A 9 -38.39 -21.41 2.61
C THR A 9 -38.10 -21.43 4.11
N SER A 10 -36.82 -21.39 4.50
CA SER A 10 -36.43 -20.96 5.84
C SER A 10 -35.17 -20.12 5.78
N LEU A 11 -35.38 -18.86 6.12
CA LEU A 11 -34.44 -17.76 6.19
C LEU A 11 -33.94 -17.77 7.64
N ILE A 12 -32.70 -18.16 7.88
CA ILE A 12 -32.09 -18.07 9.21
C ILE A 12 -30.93 -17.09 9.13
N ALA A 13 -31.18 -15.94 9.75
CA ALA A 13 -30.25 -14.86 10.02
C ALA A 13 -29.04 -15.39 10.81
N SER A 14 -27.86 -15.28 10.21
CA SER A 14 -26.59 -15.41 10.94
C SER A 14 -26.25 -14.04 11.50
N ILE A 15 -26.62 -13.85 12.77
CA ILE A 15 -26.12 -12.79 13.63
C ILE A 15 -24.64 -13.10 13.87
N LEU A 16 -23.74 -12.35 13.21
CA LEU A 16 -22.32 -12.36 13.53
C LEU A 16 -21.99 -11.15 14.41
N LEU A 17 -21.33 -11.51 15.50
CA LEU A 17 -21.07 -10.75 16.71
C LEU A 17 -20.26 -9.48 16.43
N ILE A 18 -20.80 -8.34 16.85
CA ILE A 18 -20.04 -7.11 17.02
C ILE A 18 -19.09 -7.34 18.20
N THR A 19 -17.81 -7.60 17.93
CA THR A 19 -16.74 -7.49 18.92
C THR A 19 -16.55 -6.01 19.25
N SER A 20 -17.22 -5.55 20.31
CA SER A 20 -16.95 -4.26 20.92
C SER A 20 -15.57 -4.30 21.57
N CYS A 21 -14.57 -3.66 20.94
CA CYS A 21 -13.33 -3.31 21.61
C CYS A 21 -13.65 -2.35 22.75
N THR A 22 -13.60 -2.86 23.98
CA THR A 22 -13.61 -2.06 25.21
C THR A 22 -12.25 -2.20 25.85
N GLY A 23 -11.56 -1.05 25.96
CA GLY A 23 -10.35 -0.89 26.78
C GLY A 23 -9.15 -0.41 25.99
N SER A 24 -8.91 0.90 25.95
CA SER A 24 -8.00 1.53 26.92
C SER A 24 -7.91 3.03 26.68
N GLU A 25 -7.89 3.76 27.78
CA GLU A 25 -7.89 5.22 27.88
C GLU A 25 -6.68 5.85 27.19
N GLY A 26 -6.94 6.90 26.39
CA GLY A 26 -5.91 7.67 25.71
C GLY A 26 -6.39 8.46 24.49
N ILE A 27 -7.66 8.92 24.46
CA ILE A 27 -8.12 9.81 23.38
C ILE A 27 -7.64 11.23 23.71
N GLY A 28 -6.36 11.48 23.45
CA GLY A 28 -5.99 12.79 22.90
C GLY A 28 -6.72 12.94 21.56
N PRO A 29 -6.98 14.18 21.08
CA PRO A 29 -7.64 14.36 19.80
C PRO A 29 -6.86 13.57 18.74
N THR A 30 -7.47 12.52 18.21
CA THR A 30 -6.99 11.87 16.99
C THR A 30 -7.19 12.91 15.90
N ASN A 31 -6.17 13.71 15.65
CA ASN A 31 -6.16 14.78 14.65
C ASN A 31 -6.22 14.23 13.21
N THR A 32 -6.75 13.02 13.00
CA THR A 32 -7.11 12.53 11.67
C THR A 32 -8.17 13.49 11.14
N PRO A 33 -7.85 14.33 10.14
CA PRO A 33 -8.79 15.34 9.70
C PRO A 33 -9.98 14.64 9.04
N ASP A 34 -11.19 15.18 9.23
CA ASP A 34 -12.40 14.61 8.64
C ASP A 34 -12.31 14.68 7.11
N PRO A 35 -12.29 13.54 6.39
CA PRO A 35 -12.16 13.53 4.93
C PRO A 35 -13.27 14.31 4.23
N LEU A 36 -14.43 14.49 4.86
CA LEU A 36 -15.56 15.26 4.31
C LEU A 36 -15.35 16.78 4.35
N LEU A 37 -14.41 17.25 5.17
CA LEU A 37 -14.10 18.68 5.32
C LEU A 37 -12.86 19.09 4.52
N MET A 38 -12.12 18.13 3.97
CA MET A 38 -10.94 18.38 3.14
C MET A 38 -11.32 18.83 1.73
N THR A 39 -10.53 19.73 1.16
CA THR A 39 -10.51 19.95 -0.28
C THR A 39 -10.03 18.69 -1.01
N SER A 40 -10.27 18.61 -2.32
CA SER A 40 -9.78 17.48 -3.12
C SER A 40 -8.26 17.34 -3.08
N ASN A 41 -7.52 18.44 -3.00
CA ASN A 41 -6.06 18.42 -2.91
C ASN A 41 -5.59 18.02 -1.50
N GLU A 42 -6.20 18.57 -0.44
CA GLU A 42 -5.91 18.17 0.95
C GLU A 42 -6.13 16.68 1.16
N ARG A 43 -7.22 16.13 0.60
CA ARG A 43 -7.47 14.68 0.64
C ARG A 43 -6.40 13.90 -0.11
N ALA A 44 -6.05 14.32 -1.33
CA ALA A 44 -5.03 13.64 -2.11
C ALA A 44 -3.65 13.67 -1.43
N ILE A 45 -3.28 14.81 -0.84
CA ILE A 45 -2.06 14.95 -0.03
C ILE A 45 -2.08 13.95 1.12
N TRP A 46 -3.16 13.92 1.90
CA TRP A 46 -3.30 13.02 3.05
C TRP A 46 -3.22 11.54 2.64
N GLU A 47 -3.93 11.15 1.57
CA GLU A 47 -3.87 9.77 1.04
C GLU A 47 -2.47 9.40 0.55
N PHE A 48 -1.79 10.29 -0.18
CA PHE A 48 -0.46 10.01 -0.71
C PHE A 48 0.60 9.93 0.39
N GLU A 49 0.47 10.72 1.46
CA GLU A 49 1.34 10.61 2.62
C GLU A 49 1.15 9.29 3.36
N ASN A 50 -0.10 8.85 3.55
CA ASN A 50 -0.37 7.53 4.13
C ASN A 50 0.24 6.40 3.28
N PHE A 51 0.02 6.42 1.96
CA PHE A 51 0.61 5.42 1.07
C PHE A 51 2.14 5.44 1.09
N ARG A 52 2.75 6.62 1.11
CA ARG A 52 4.21 6.75 1.22
C ARG A 52 4.70 6.10 2.51
N ASP A 53 4.01 6.36 3.62
CA ASP A 53 4.39 5.85 4.93
C ASP A 53 4.22 4.31 4.98
N GLU A 54 3.12 3.77 4.44
CA GLU A 54 2.92 2.32 4.29
C GLU A 54 3.99 1.64 3.42
N VAL A 55 4.41 2.29 2.31
CA VAL A 55 5.53 1.78 1.49
C VAL A 55 6.84 1.78 2.29
N ASN A 56 7.11 2.82 3.10
CA ASN A 56 8.30 2.87 3.95
C ASN A 56 8.26 1.80 5.05
N ASP A 57 7.10 1.57 5.66
CA ASP A 57 6.92 0.57 6.71
C ASP A 57 7.16 -0.84 6.18
N LEU A 58 6.60 -1.17 5.01
CA LEU A 58 6.86 -2.44 4.34
C LEU A 58 8.34 -2.59 3.93
N ALA A 59 8.99 -1.52 3.49
CA ALA A 59 10.42 -1.54 3.17
C ALA A 59 11.27 -1.81 4.42
N ALA A 60 10.96 -1.13 5.53
CA ALA A 60 11.64 -1.36 6.80
C ALA A 60 11.42 -2.79 7.33
N GLU A 61 10.22 -3.34 7.19
CA GLU A 61 9.93 -4.74 7.51
C GLU A 61 10.73 -5.69 6.63
N ALA A 62 10.82 -5.42 5.33
CA ALA A 62 11.61 -6.21 4.39
C ALA A 62 13.11 -6.18 4.72
N ASP A 63 13.66 -5.01 5.09
CA ASP A 63 15.07 -4.89 5.50
C ASP A 63 15.39 -5.68 6.78
N ALA A 64 14.40 -5.87 7.65
CA ALA A 64 14.54 -6.64 8.89
C ALA A 64 14.26 -8.15 8.72
N THR A 65 13.78 -8.57 7.55
CA THR A 65 13.33 -9.94 7.27
C THR A 65 14.41 -10.73 6.53
N PRO A 66 14.71 -11.97 6.92
CA PRO A 66 15.59 -12.85 6.16
C PRO A 66 15.10 -13.02 4.71
N VAL A 67 16.03 -13.12 3.76
CA VAL A 67 15.68 -13.14 2.31
C VAL A 67 14.72 -14.27 1.96
N GLU A 68 14.87 -15.44 2.60
CA GLU A 68 14.02 -16.62 2.42
C GLU A 68 12.56 -16.42 2.88
N GLU A 69 12.30 -15.39 3.68
CA GLU A 69 10.99 -15.03 4.24
C GLU A 69 10.38 -13.77 3.60
N LEU A 70 10.99 -13.21 2.55
CA LEU A 70 10.52 -11.97 1.91
C LEU A 70 9.23 -12.10 1.09
N GLU A 71 8.89 -13.30 0.61
CA GLU A 71 7.72 -13.53 -0.26
C GLU A 71 6.41 -12.86 0.23
N PRO A 72 5.96 -13.04 1.50
CA PRO A 72 4.76 -12.38 2.00
C PRO A 72 4.85 -10.84 1.98
N ILE A 73 6.00 -10.25 2.25
CA ILE A 73 6.17 -8.79 2.28
C ILE A 73 6.12 -8.23 0.85
N VAL A 74 6.78 -8.90 -0.11
CA VAL A 74 6.73 -8.52 -1.53
C VAL A 74 5.29 -8.58 -2.07
N LYS A 75 4.50 -9.58 -1.65
CA LYS A 75 3.07 -9.65 -1.99
C LYS A 75 2.26 -8.48 -1.43
N GLN A 76 2.56 -8.05 -0.21
CA GLN A 76 1.94 -6.86 0.39
C GLN A 76 2.31 -5.59 -0.37
N MET A 77 3.60 -5.41 -0.72
CA MET A 77 4.05 -4.28 -1.56
C MET A 77 3.36 -4.27 -2.93
N THR A 78 3.17 -5.46 -3.53
CA THR A 78 2.43 -5.59 -4.79
C THR A 78 0.98 -5.13 -4.64
N ALA A 79 0.29 -5.56 -3.58
CA ALA A 79 -1.09 -5.16 -3.32
C ALA A 79 -1.20 -3.64 -3.11
N LEU A 80 -0.30 -3.05 -2.32
CA LEU A 80 -0.25 -1.61 -2.06
C LEU A 80 0.00 -0.80 -3.35
N LYS A 81 0.90 -1.27 -4.21
CA LYS A 81 1.15 -0.66 -5.54
C LYS A 81 -0.11 -0.64 -6.40
N GLU A 82 -0.90 -1.72 -6.41
CA GLU A 82 -2.15 -1.77 -7.16
C GLU A 82 -3.24 -0.87 -6.54
N GLU A 83 -3.27 -0.73 -5.22
CA GLU A 83 -4.14 0.21 -4.53
C GLU A 83 -3.80 1.66 -4.90
N ILE A 84 -2.52 2.03 -4.84
CA ILE A 84 -2.03 3.35 -5.29
C ILE A 84 -2.41 3.60 -6.75
N ARG A 85 -2.25 2.61 -7.64
CA ARG A 85 -2.61 2.76 -9.06
C ARG A 85 -4.11 3.03 -9.25
N GLY A 86 -4.96 2.45 -8.42
CA GLY A 86 -6.41 2.60 -8.48
C GLY A 86 -6.98 3.81 -7.73
N CYS A 87 -6.16 4.51 -6.94
CA CYS A 87 -6.57 5.69 -6.16
C CYS A 87 -7.04 6.83 -7.08
N GLU A 88 -8.17 7.46 -6.71
CA GLU A 88 -8.69 8.64 -7.41
C GLU A 88 -8.05 9.92 -6.87
N PHE A 89 -7.67 10.84 -7.76
CA PHE A 89 -7.02 12.10 -7.38
C PHE A 89 -7.37 13.23 -8.36
N PRO A 90 -7.32 14.50 -7.92
CA PRO A 90 -7.51 15.63 -8.81
C PRO A 90 -6.31 15.78 -9.77
N LEU A 91 -6.53 16.38 -10.95
CA LEU A 91 -5.47 16.55 -11.96
C LEU A 91 -4.24 17.31 -11.44
N SER A 92 -4.45 18.26 -10.53
CA SER A 92 -3.40 18.99 -9.79
C SER A 92 -2.42 18.07 -9.07
N ALA A 93 -2.86 16.89 -8.62
CA ALA A 93 -2.05 15.93 -7.87
C ALA A 93 -1.39 14.85 -8.75
N SER A 94 -1.55 14.93 -10.08
CA SER A 94 -1.08 13.89 -11.01
C SER A 94 0.43 13.62 -10.96
N GLN A 95 1.25 14.65 -10.75
CA GLN A 95 2.71 14.49 -10.64
C GLN A 95 3.09 13.79 -9.33
N ALA A 96 2.47 14.16 -8.21
CA ALA A 96 2.66 13.50 -6.93
C ALA A 96 2.22 12.03 -6.99
N HIS A 97 1.06 11.74 -7.58
CA HIS A 97 0.58 10.37 -7.79
C HIS A 97 1.57 9.53 -8.61
N SER A 98 2.05 10.08 -9.74
CA SER A 98 3.00 9.38 -10.60
C SER A 98 4.30 9.07 -9.86
N ALA A 99 4.81 10.01 -9.06
CA ALA A 99 6.01 9.80 -8.25
C ALA A 99 5.79 8.76 -7.13
N LEU A 100 4.61 8.77 -6.48
CA LEU A 100 4.23 7.76 -5.49
C LEU A 100 4.18 6.36 -6.10
N LEU A 101 3.56 6.22 -7.27
CA LEU A 101 3.51 4.93 -7.96
C LEU A 101 4.91 4.45 -8.38
N SER A 102 5.78 5.33 -8.85
CA SER A 102 7.18 4.99 -9.15
C SER A 102 7.95 4.60 -7.88
N PHE A 103 7.77 5.31 -6.78
CA PHE A 103 8.36 4.96 -5.48
C PHE A 103 7.92 3.56 -5.04
N ALA A 104 6.61 3.29 -4.98
CA ALA A 104 6.09 1.97 -4.62
C ALA A 104 6.58 0.87 -5.55
N SER A 105 6.62 1.12 -6.86
CA SER A 105 7.06 0.13 -7.85
C SER A 105 8.56 -0.16 -7.79
N SER A 106 9.41 0.83 -7.53
CA SER A 106 10.84 0.61 -7.35
C SER A 106 11.14 -0.11 -6.04
N THR A 107 10.42 0.23 -4.96
CA THR A 107 10.54 -0.47 -3.67
C THR A 107 10.17 -1.95 -3.81
N GLU A 108 9.02 -2.26 -4.41
CA GLU A 108 8.60 -3.64 -4.66
C GLU A 108 9.62 -4.40 -5.52
N GLN A 109 10.11 -3.80 -6.61
CA GLN A 109 11.11 -4.45 -7.47
C GLN A 109 12.46 -4.67 -6.78
N CYS A 110 12.88 -3.75 -5.92
CA CYS A 110 14.10 -3.91 -5.12
C CYS A 110 14.05 -5.18 -4.26
N TYR A 111 12.98 -5.37 -3.49
CA TYR A 111 12.85 -6.54 -2.62
C TYR A 111 12.47 -7.83 -3.37
N PHE A 112 11.69 -7.72 -4.45
CA PHE A 112 11.45 -8.85 -5.33
C PHE A 112 12.75 -9.34 -5.98
N GLY A 113 13.64 -8.43 -6.40
CA GLY A 113 14.96 -8.75 -6.93
C GLY A 113 15.78 -9.57 -5.92
N LYS A 114 15.93 -9.07 -4.69
CA LYS A 114 16.60 -9.79 -3.60
C LYS A 114 16.03 -11.20 -3.37
N TYR A 115 14.71 -11.35 -3.35
CA TYR A 115 14.06 -12.65 -3.18
C TYR A 115 14.27 -13.58 -4.38
N ALA A 116 14.19 -13.04 -5.61
CA ALA A 116 14.39 -13.79 -6.84
C ALA A 116 15.83 -14.32 -6.97
N GLU A 117 16.82 -13.50 -6.59
CA GLU A 117 18.23 -13.91 -6.53
C GLU A 117 18.43 -15.10 -5.59
N TYR A 118 17.87 -15.04 -4.38
CA TYR A 118 17.89 -16.16 -3.44
C TYR A 118 17.29 -17.45 -4.04
N LEU A 119 16.16 -17.36 -4.73
CA LEU A 119 15.54 -18.52 -5.37
C LEU A 119 16.41 -19.12 -6.50
N ILE A 120 17.07 -18.26 -7.27
CA ILE A 120 17.97 -18.67 -8.36
C ILE A 120 19.20 -19.38 -7.77
N GLU A 121 19.84 -18.79 -6.76
CA GLU A 121 20.99 -19.37 -6.07
C GLU A 121 20.64 -20.71 -5.41
N ALA A 122 19.49 -20.78 -4.72
CA ALA A 122 19.00 -22.01 -4.10
C ALA A 122 18.72 -23.12 -5.14
N SER A 123 18.42 -22.76 -6.39
CA SER A 123 18.22 -23.70 -7.49
C SER A 123 19.51 -24.20 -8.15
N GLY A 124 20.68 -23.67 -7.74
CA GLY A 124 21.99 -24.02 -8.29
C GLY A 124 22.26 -23.44 -9.69
N HIS A 125 21.50 -22.42 -10.11
CA HIS A 125 21.77 -21.68 -11.35
C HIS A 125 22.62 -20.44 -11.05
N GLU A 126 23.57 -20.12 -11.94
CA GLU A 126 24.32 -18.87 -11.88
C GLU A 126 23.46 -17.70 -12.40
N LEU A 127 23.46 -16.60 -11.64
CA LEU A 127 22.87 -15.33 -12.08
C LEU A 127 23.67 -14.76 -13.26
N MET A 128 23.00 -14.55 -14.40
CA MET A 128 23.55 -13.81 -15.53
C MET A 128 22.94 -12.41 -15.56
N GLY A 129 23.47 -11.48 -14.77
CA GLY A 129 23.09 -10.07 -14.83
C GLY A 129 23.25 -9.32 -13.51
N GLU A 130 23.56 -8.02 -13.60
CA GLU A 130 23.63 -7.06 -12.51
C GLU A 130 22.19 -6.55 -12.22
N SER A 131 21.65 -6.85 -11.05
CA SER A 131 20.23 -6.67 -10.71
C SER A 131 20.03 -5.65 -9.57
N ASP A 132 20.68 -4.48 -9.65
CA ASP A 132 20.63 -3.48 -8.56
C ASP A 132 20.03 -2.10 -8.91
N ASP A 133 19.59 -1.84 -10.15
CA ASP A 133 19.10 -0.50 -10.55
C ASP A 133 17.83 -0.06 -9.78
N HIS A 134 16.97 -1.00 -9.35
CA HIS A 134 15.71 -0.63 -8.71
C HIS A 134 15.86 -0.13 -7.28
N CYS A 135 16.82 -0.66 -6.50
CA CYS A 135 17.06 -0.22 -5.13
C CYS A 135 17.61 1.21 -5.09
N ASP A 136 18.51 1.55 -6.02
CA ASP A 136 19.05 2.90 -6.17
C ASP A 136 17.97 3.92 -6.56
N GLN A 137 17.01 3.49 -7.39
CA GLN A 137 15.88 4.33 -7.82
C GLN A 137 14.88 4.67 -6.71
N VAL A 138 14.80 3.86 -5.64
CA VAL A 138 13.87 4.08 -4.52
C VAL A 138 14.03 5.49 -3.95
N GLN A 139 15.27 5.88 -3.64
CA GLN A 139 15.56 7.18 -3.04
C GLN A 139 15.22 8.34 -3.99
N ILE A 140 15.52 8.18 -5.28
CA ILE A 140 15.24 9.19 -6.31
C ILE A 140 13.73 9.46 -6.41
N TYR A 141 12.91 8.40 -6.42
CA TYR A 141 11.46 8.56 -6.51
C TYR A 141 10.84 9.08 -5.21
N LYS A 142 11.39 8.68 -4.06
CA LYS A 142 10.98 9.23 -2.75
C LYS A 142 11.19 10.74 -2.67
N GLU A 143 12.38 11.22 -3.04
CA GLU A 143 12.69 12.66 -3.05
C GLU A 143 11.80 13.44 -4.04
N ARG A 144 11.51 12.84 -5.19
CA ARG A 144 10.60 13.43 -6.18
C ARG A 144 9.17 13.51 -5.66
N LEU A 145 8.69 12.47 -4.98
CA LEU A 145 7.38 12.47 -4.33
C LEU A 145 7.30 13.58 -3.27
N ASP A 146 8.30 13.66 -2.38
CA ASP A 146 8.32 14.68 -1.33
C ASP A 146 8.31 16.10 -1.93
N THR A 147 9.03 16.31 -3.03
CA THR A 147 9.01 17.59 -3.77
C THR A 147 7.60 17.92 -4.28
N TYR A 148 6.95 17.00 -4.98
CA TYR A 148 5.61 17.25 -5.53
C TYR A 148 4.53 17.38 -4.47
N LEU A 149 4.65 16.69 -3.33
CA LEU A 149 3.75 16.89 -2.19
C LEU A 149 3.90 18.30 -1.60
N GLN A 150 5.12 18.83 -1.51
CA GLN A 150 5.34 20.21 -1.05
C GLN A 150 4.79 21.24 -2.02
N GLU A 151 4.97 21.04 -3.33
CA GLU A 151 4.39 21.91 -4.36
C GLU A 151 2.86 21.91 -4.30
N LEU A 152 2.25 20.73 -4.14
CA LEU A 152 0.79 20.60 -4.02
C LEU A 152 0.25 21.29 -2.76
N LYS A 153 0.93 21.14 -1.62
CA LYS A 153 0.61 21.85 -0.36
C LYS A 153 0.72 23.38 -0.52
N GLY A 154 1.72 23.85 -1.27
CA GLY A 154 1.91 25.27 -1.53
C GLY A 154 0.81 25.87 -2.42
N ALA A 155 0.28 25.09 -3.36
CA ALA A 155 -0.78 25.52 -4.27
C ALA A 155 -2.16 25.67 -3.61
N ASP A 156 -2.40 25.00 -2.47
CA ASP A 156 -3.64 25.11 -1.69
C ASP A 156 -3.66 26.31 -0.71
N ALA A 157 -2.52 26.98 -0.52
CA ALA A 157 -2.38 28.08 0.43
C ALA A 157 -2.77 29.47 -0.15
N ASP A 158 -3.05 29.54 -1.46
CA ASP A 158 -3.43 30.76 -2.21
C ASP A 158 -4.92 30.79 -2.57
#